data_AF-A0A3C7VUV5-F1
#
_entry.id   AF-A0A3C7VUV5-F1
#
_cell.length_a   1.000
_cell.length_b   1.000
_cell.length_c   1.000
_cell.angle_alpha   90.00
_cell.angle_beta   90.00
_cell.angle_gamma   90.00
#
_symmetry.space_group_name_H-M   'P 1'
#
loop_
_entity.id
_entity.type
_entity.pdbx_description
1 polymer ?
#
loop_
_entity_poly.entity_id
_entity_poly.type
_entity_poly.pdbx_seq_one_letter_code
_entity_poly.pdbx_strand_id
1 'polypeptide(L)'
;WRWLARRFPAHRETGAAETGPAPAVTAATLCLALATSLVLVAVTDALVAGFALDGWRYVVLSALTLVLATALPGLHERLAGSFELGVALSFVFFAAIAAGADVPAMLAVAPLLIALVLILLTLHALVTFGLGRLLGLTVPELVTASNAAVLGATTAPALAATRGWHSLVTPGVLVGVLGYALGTFLGTLVYRYWGAFL
;
A
#
# COMPACT_ATOMS: atom_id res chain seq x y z
N TRP A 1 9.72 -16.01 -20.05
CA TRP A 1 8.83 -16.50 -18.97
C TRP A 1 8.97 -17.99 -18.66
N ARG A 2 8.82 -18.90 -19.64
CA ARG A 2 8.83 -20.36 -19.41
C ARG A 2 10.07 -20.90 -18.66
N TRP A 3 11.24 -20.32 -18.89
CA TRP A 3 12.49 -20.69 -18.19
C TRP A 3 12.47 -20.35 -16.69
N LEU A 4 11.88 -19.22 -16.31
CA LEU A 4 11.74 -18.82 -14.90
C LEU A 4 10.69 -19.69 -14.21
N ALA A 5 9.54 -19.90 -14.86
CA ALA A 5 8.43 -20.68 -14.32
C ALA A 5 8.80 -22.14 -14.00
N ARG A 6 9.76 -22.74 -14.71
CA ARG A 6 10.25 -24.10 -14.43
C ARG A 6 11.00 -24.25 -13.11
N ARG A 7 11.44 -23.14 -12.49
CA ARG A 7 12.19 -23.14 -11.22
C ARG A 7 11.32 -23.00 -9.98
N PHE A 8 10.02 -22.80 -10.16
CA PHE A 8 9.07 -22.58 -9.09
C PHE A 8 7.94 -23.62 -9.16
N PRO A 9 7.27 -23.91 -8.04
CA PRO A 9 6.10 -24.79 -8.04
C PRO A 9 4.96 -24.23 -8.90
N ALA A 10 4.12 -25.11 -9.42
CA ALA A 10 2.92 -24.72 -10.14
C ALA A 10 1.91 -24.09 -9.17
N HIS A 11 1.33 -22.97 -9.57
CA HIS A 11 0.25 -22.36 -8.80
C HIS A 11 -1.04 -23.16 -8.95
N ARG A 12 -1.73 -23.38 -7.84
CA ARG A 12 -3.04 -24.02 -7.82
C ARG A 12 -4.04 -23.00 -7.29
N GLU A 13 -5.08 -22.72 -8.07
CA GLU A 13 -6.24 -22.00 -7.55
C GLU A 13 -6.91 -22.84 -6.49
N THR A 14 -6.73 -22.47 -5.23
CA THR A 14 -7.63 -22.88 -4.15
C THR A 14 -8.90 -22.05 -4.26
N GLY A 15 -10.07 -22.66 -4.04
CA GLY A 15 -11.38 -22.02 -4.23
C GLY A 15 -11.39 -20.58 -3.71
N ALA A 16 -11.61 -19.63 -4.61
CA ALA A 16 -11.71 -18.24 -4.25
C ALA A 16 -12.84 -18.10 -3.23
N ALA A 17 -12.57 -17.43 -2.10
CA ALA A 17 -13.64 -17.08 -1.17
C ALA A 17 -14.68 -16.27 -1.96
N GLU A 18 -15.92 -16.76 -2.02
CA GLU A 18 -17.02 -16.01 -2.61
C GLU A 18 -17.15 -14.71 -1.81
N THR A 19 -16.66 -13.61 -2.38
CA THR A 19 -16.91 -12.29 -1.84
C THR A 19 -18.37 -11.98 -2.08
N GLY A 20 -19.12 -11.76 -1.00
CA GLY A 20 -20.50 -11.29 -1.08
C GLY A 20 -20.61 -10.01 -1.94
N PRO A 21 -21.83 -9.62 -2.33
CA PRO A 21 -22.04 -8.43 -3.14
C PRO A 21 -21.37 -7.22 -2.48
N ALA A 22 -20.64 -6.45 -3.27
CA ALA A 22 -19.99 -5.24 -2.78
C ALA A 22 -21.04 -4.30 -2.17
N PRO A 23 -20.76 -3.68 -1.02
CA PRO A 23 -21.72 -2.80 -0.37
C PRO A 23 -22.05 -1.61 -1.27
N ALA A 24 -23.33 -1.20 -1.26
CA ALA A 24 -23.81 -0.16 -2.17
C ALA A 24 -23.20 1.21 -1.85
N VAL A 25 -22.62 1.85 -2.85
CA VAL A 25 -22.09 3.21 -2.73
C VAL A 25 -23.24 4.21 -2.80
N THR A 26 -23.39 5.03 -1.75
CA THR A 26 -24.41 6.09 -1.68
C THR A 26 -23.76 7.41 -1.26
N ALA A 27 -24.47 8.53 -1.45
CA ALA A 27 -23.98 9.82 -0.95
C ALA A 27 -23.68 9.78 0.57
N ALA A 28 -24.50 9.05 1.34
CA ALA A 28 -24.31 8.90 2.77
C ALA A 28 -23.01 8.15 3.12
N THR A 29 -22.69 7.05 2.45
CA THR A 29 -21.48 6.27 2.71
C THR A 29 -20.21 7.03 2.31
N LEU A 30 -20.27 7.80 1.22
CA LEU A 30 -19.17 8.69 0.80
C LEU A 30 -18.95 9.82 1.81
N CYS A 31 -20.01 10.49 2.26
CA CYS A 31 -19.93 11.50 3.31
C CYS A 31 -19.39 10.91 4.62
N LEU A 32 -19.80 9.69 4.99
CA LEU A 32 -19.32 9.03 6.19
C LEU A 32 -17.83 8.64 6.06
N ALA A 33 -17.39 8.17 4.90
CA ALA A 33 -15.97 7.88 4.63
C ALA A 33 -15.10 9.13 4.74
N LEU A 34 -15.55 10.25 4.16
CA LEU A 34 -14.90 11.55 4.29
C LEU A 34 -14.85 12.03 5.74
N ALA A 35 -16.01 12.03 6.42
CA ALA A 35 -16.11 12.46 7.82
C ALA A 35 -15.19 11.62 8.72
N THR A 36 -15.17 10.31 8.55
CA THR A 36 -14.30 9.40 9.31
C THR A 36 -12.83 9.72 9.05
N SER A 37 -12.44 9.98 7.80
CA SER A 37 -11.07 10.36 7.44
C SER A 37 -10.66 11.69 8.07
N LEU A 38 -11.53 12.70 8.03
CA LEU A 38 -11.29 14.02 8.64
C LEU A 38 -11.18 13.93 10.17
N VAL A 39 -12.05 13.13 10.81
CA VAL A 39 -11.99 12.89 12.26
C VAL A 39 -10.69 12.19 12.63
N LEU A 40 -10.25 11.17 11.88
CA LEU A 40 -8.97 10.50 12.13
C LEU A 40 -7.79 11.48 12.04
N VAL A 41 -7.78 12.36 11.04
CA VAL A 41 -6.75 13.40 10.90
C VAL A 41 -6.80 14.39 12.07
N ALA A 42 -7.97 14.93 12.41
CA ALA A 42 -8.12 15.89 13.49
C ALA A 42 -7.74 15.31 14.86
N VAL A 43 -8.14 14.07 15.15
CA VAL A 43 -7.75 13.36 16.37
C VAL A 43 -6.25 13.10 16.39
N THR A 44 -5.65 12.70 15.26
CA THR A 44 -4.21 12.54 15.15
C THR A 44 -3.48 13.84 15.48
N ASP A 45 -3.89 14.95 14.88
CA ASP A 45 -3.25 16.25 15.08
C ASP A 45 -3.38 16.72 16.52
N ALA A 46 -4.55 16.52 17.15
CA ALA A 46 -4.76 16.81 18.57
C ALA A 46 -3.88 15.96 19.49
N LEU A 47 -3.71 14.67 19.21
CA LEU A 47 -2.84 13.78 19.99
C LEU A 47 -1.37 14.14 19.82
N VAL A 48 -0.94 14.41 18.58
CA VAL A 48 0.45 14.79 18.29
C VAL A 48 0.80 16.09 19.02
N ALA A 49 -0.08 17.09 18.96
CA ALA A 49 0.11 18.35 19.66
C ALA A 49 0.06 18.17 21.20
N GLY A 50 -0.91 17.43 21.72
CA GLY A 50 -1.11 17.25 23.16
C GLY A 50 0.01 16.46 23.84
N PHE A 51 0.66 15.52 23.13
CA PHE A 51 1.74 14.69 23.64
C PHE A 51 3.14 15.11 23.13
N ALA A 52 3.25 16.23 22.40
CA ALA A 52 4.49 16.72 21.80
C ALA A 52 5.23 15.65 20.95
N LEU A 53 4.47 14.92 20.12
CA LEU A 53 4.96 13.81 19.30
C LEU A 53 5.40 14.27 17.90
N ASP A 54 6.16 15.36 17.83
CA ASP A 54 6.63 15.91 16.56
C ASP A 54 7.37 14.84 15.72
N GLY A 55 7.01 14.77 14.44
CA GLY A 55 7.52 13.76 13.51
C GLY A 55 6.80 12.40 13.53
N TRP A 56 5.89 12.13 14.48
CA TRP A 56 5.14 10.86 14.55
C TRP A 56 3.76 10.91 13.92
N ARG A 57 3.34 12.06 13.37
CA ARG A 57 1.98 12.28 12.87
C ARG A 57 1.45 11.14 11.99
N TYR A 58 2.20 10.75 10.97
CA TYR A 58 1.77 9.69 10.04
C TYR A 58 1.78 8.31 10.68
N VAL A 59 2.68 8.05 11.64
CA VAL A 59 2.68 6.80 12.42
C VAL A 59 1.44 6.71 13.30
N VAL A 60 1.11 7.78 14.02
CA VAL A 60 -0.09 7.84 14.86
C VAL A 60 -1.35 7.70 14.01
N LEU A 61 -1.43 8.40 12.87
CA LEU A 61 -2.56 8.28 11.93
C LEU A 61 -2.72 6.85 11.42
N SER A 62 -1.63 6.21 10.99
CA SER A 62 -1.63 4.82 10.52
C SER A 62 -2.06 3.86 11.63
N ALA A 63 -1.57 4.06 12.87
CA ALA A 63 -1.96 3.26 14.02
C ALA A 63 -3.45 3.36 14.32
N LEU A 64 -3.99 4.59 14.41
CA LEU A 64 -5.40 4.83 14.68
C LEU A 64 -6.29 4.23 13.59
N THR A 65 -5.91 4.40 12.32
CA THR A 65 -6.65 3.85 11.18
C THR A 65 -6.68 2.32 11.22
N LEU A 66 -5.54 1.69 11.51
CA LEU A 66 -5.45 0.24 11.60
C LEU A 66 -6.23 -0.32 12.78
N VAL A 67 -6.13 0.34 13.96
CA VAL A 67 -6.91 -0.04 15.15
C VAL A 67 -8.40 0.08 14.87
N LEU A 68 -8.85 1.18 14.26
CA LEU A 68 -10.25 1.39 13.93
C LEU A 68 -10.76 0.33 12.93
N ALA A 69 -10.00 0.08 11.87
CA ALA A 69 -10.36 -0.92 10.85
C ALA A 69 -10.39 -2.35 11.41
N THR A 70 -9.55 -2.65 12.39
CA THR A 70 -9.43 -3.99 13.00
C THR A 70 -10.47 -4.20 14.11
N ALA A 71 -10.72 -3.19 14.94
CA ALA A 71 -11.59 -3.30 16.11
C ALA A 71 -13.09 -3.28 15.76
N LEU A 72 -13.47 -2.73 14.60
CA LEU A 72 -14.86 -2.61 14.18
C LEU A 72 -15.13 -3.47 12.92
N PRO A 73 -15.35 -4.79 13.07
CA PRO A 73 -15.72 -5.65 11.95
C PRO A 73 -17.05 -5.15 11.34
N GLY A 74 -17.07 -4.97 10.01
CA GLY A 74 -18.21 -4.40 9.29
C GLY A 74 -18.15 -2.89 9.04
N LEU A 75 -17.14 -2.16 9.55
CA LEU A 75 -16.97 -0.74 9.24
C LEU A 75 -16.86 -0.50 7.72
N HIS A 76 -16.21 -1.42 7.00
CA HIS A 76 -16.06 -1.37 5.54
C HIS A 76 -17.41 -1.32 4.78
N GLU A 77 -18.47 -1.92 5.32
CA GLU A 77 -19.81 -1.87 4.69
C GLU A 77 -20.42 -0.47 4.80
N ARG A 78 -20.18 0.22 5.93
CA ARG A 78 -20.68 1.58 6.18
C ARG A 78 -19.88 2.65 5.44
N LEU A 79 -18.61 2.35 5.13
CA LEU A 79 -17.70 3.23 4.42
C LEU A 79 -17.59 2.87 2.92
N ALA A 80 -18.63 2.24 2.36
CA ALA A 80 -18.67 1.88 0.94
C ALA A 80 -18.34 3.08 0.04
N GLY A 81 -17.40 2.91 -0.88
CA GLY A 81 -16.90 3.96 -1.76
C GLY A 81 -15.67 4.73 -1.22
N SER A 82 -15.17 4.40 -0.02
CA SER A 82 -13.98 5.05 0.54
C SER A 82 -12.73 4.88 -0.32
N PHE A 83 -12.61 3.74 -1.01
CA PHE A 83 -11.48 3.42 -1.86
C PHE A 83 -11.46 4.29 -3.12
N GLU A 84 -12.56 4.34 -3.86
CA GLU A 84 -12.73 5.14 -5.07
C GLU A 84 -12.56 6.63 -4.76
N LEU A 85 -13.12 7.08 -3.64
CA LEU A 85 -12.96 8.44 -3.16
C LEU A 85 -11.49 8.75 -2.84
N GLY A 86 -10.80 7.85 -2.13
CA GLY A 86 -9.38 8.01 -1.81
C GLY A 86 -8.50 8.10 -3.07
N VAL A 87 -8.77 7.27 -4.08
CA VAL A 87 -8.09 7.32 -5.38
C VAL A 87 -8.37 8.65 -6.10
N ALA A 88 -9.62 9.11 -6.13
CA ALA A 88 -9.99 10.37 -6.76
C ALA A 88 -9.29 11.58 -6.10
N LEU A 89 -9.27 11.64 -4.77
CA LEU A 89 -8.56 12.69 -4.03
C LEU A 89 -7.05 12.63 -4.20
N SER A 90 -6.48 11.42 -4.33
CA SER A 90 -5.05 11.25 -4.60
C SER A 90 -4.63 11.91 -5.91
N PHE A 91 -5.47 11.87 -6.96
CA PHE A 91 -5.18 12.58 -8.21
C PHE A 91 -5.15 14.10 -8.04
N VAL A 92 -6.04 14.67 -7.24
CA VAL A 92 -6.01 16.11 -6.92
C VAL A 92 -4.71 16.47 -6.19
N PHE A 93 -4.31 15.66 -5.22
CA PHE A 93 -3.04 15.83 -4.50
C PHE A 93 -1.84 15.76 -5.45
N PHE A 94 -1.74 14.73 -6.30
CA PHE A 94 -0.63 14.61 -7.25
C PHE A 94 -0.61 15.73 -8.28
N ALA A 95 -1.78 16.19 -8.75
CA ALA A 95 -1.88 17.33 -9.64
C ALA A 95 -1.34 18.61 -8.97
N ALA A 96 -1.65 18.83 -7.69
CA ALA A 96 -1.13 19.98 -6.94
C ALA A 96 0.40 19.91 -6.76
N ILE A 97 0.95 18.73 -6.44
CA ILE A 97 2.41 18.51 -6.34
C ILE A 97 3.09 18.76 -7.71
N ALA A 98 2.53 18.23 -8.79
CA ALA A 98 3.06 18.40 -10.13
C ALA A 98 3.01 19.87 -10.59
N ALA A 99 1.92 20.58 -10.28
CA ALA A 99 1.77 22.00 -10.60
C ALA A 99 2.78 22.88 -9.86
N GLY A 100 3.21 22.47 -8.65
CA GLY A 100 4.22 23.17 -7.86
C GLY A 100 5.68 22.79 -8.16
N ALA A 101 5.93 21.85 -9.08
CA ALA A 101 7.26 21.32 -9.31
C ALA A 101 8.13 22.21 -10.22
N ASP A 102 9.40 22.41 -9.85
CA ASP A 102 10.43 22.98 -10.72
C ASP A 102 10.95 21.90 -11.68
N VAL A 103 10.45 21.93 -12.93
CA VAL A 103 10.78 20.93 -13.94
C VAL A 103 12.28 20.91 -14.28
N PRO A 104 12.96 22.05 -14.54
CA PRO A 104 14.41 22.07 -14.72
C PRO A 104 15.19 21.43 -13.56
N ALA A 105 14.89 21.80 -12.31
CA ALA A 105 15.57 21.24 -11.14
C ALA A 105 15.31 19.72 -11.01
N MET A 106 14.08 19.30 -11.28
CA MET A 106 13.70 17.88 -11.29
C MET A 106 14.49 17.09 -12.35
N LEU A 107 14.64 17.63 -13.56
CA LEU A 107 15.39 16.98 -14.63
C LEU A 107 16.89 16.85 -14.31
N ALA A 108 17.46 17.80 -13.55
CA ALA A 108 18.85 17.71 -13.10
C ALA A 108 19.06 16.56 -12.11
N VAL A 109 18.09 16.29 -11.24
CA VAL A 109 18.16 15.24 -10.20
C VAL A 109 17.66 13.89 -10.71
N ALA A 110 16.81 13.87 -11.75
CA ALA A 110 16.19 12.68 -12.30
C ALA A 110 17.16 11.53 -12.64
N PRO A 111 18.34 11.73 -13.25
CA PRO A 111 19.28 10.63 -13.55
C PRO A 111 19.71 9.86 -12.30
N LEU A 112 19.97 10.56 -11.20
CA LEU A 112 20.35 9.95 -9.93
C LEU A 112 19.19 9.14 -9.33
N LEU A 113 17.97 9.70 -9.35
CA LEU A 113 16.78 9.01 -8.86
C LEU A 113 16.44 7.77 -9.70
N ILE A 114 16.59 7.85 -11.03
CA ILE A 114 16.40 6.70 -11.93
C ILE A 114 17.41 5.60 -11.60
N ALA A 115 18.70 5.95 -11.44
CA ALA A 115 19.72 4.98 -11.05
C ALA A 115 19.41 4.33 -9.71
N LEU A 116 19.02 5.11 -8.70
CA LEU A 116 18.60 4.62 -7.39
C LEU A 116 17.42 3.66 -7.49
N VAL A 117 16.36 4.03 -8.22
CA VAL A 117 15.17 3.19 -8.41
C VAL A 117 15.53 1.89 -9.14
N LEU A 118 16.38 1.94 -10.17
CA LEU A 118 16.84 0.73 -10.86
C LEU A 118 17.60 -0.22 -9.94
N ILE A 119 18.48 0.31 -9.08
CA ILE A 119 19.20 -0.49 -8.09
C ILE A 119 18.20 -1.11 -7.10
N LEU A 120 17.29 -0.31 -6.55
CA LEU A 120 16.28 -0.77 -5.59
C LEU A 120 15.38 -1.86 -6.19
N LEU A 121 14.85 -1.66 -7.40
CA LEU A 121 14.01 -2.64 -8.08
C LEU A 121 14.77 -3.91 -8.44
N THR A 122 16.05 -3.80 -8.81
CA THR A 122 16.90 -4.96 -9.08
C THR A 122 17.12 -5.78 -7.81
N LEU A 123 17.51 -5.12 -6.71
CA LEU A 123 17.68 -5.79 -5.41
C LEU A 123 16.37 -6.38 -4.90
N HIS A 124 15.26 -5.65 -5.01
CA HIS A 124 13.92 -6.13 -4.68
C HIS A 124 13.58 -7.40 -5.46
N ALA A 125 13.80 -7.42 -6.77
CA ALA A 125 13.55 -8.60 -7.59
C ALA A 125 14.46 -9.77 -7.20
N LEU A 126 15.75 -9.54 -6.99
CA LEU A 126 16.70 -10.58 -6.57
C LEU A 126 16.32 -11.19 -5.22
N VAL A 127 16.00 -10.36 -4.23
CA VAL A 127 15.60 -10.80 -2.89
C VAL A 127 14.25 -11.51 -2.94
N THR A 128 13.24 -10.91 -3.59
CA THR A 128 11.88 -11.48 -3.65
C THR A 128 11.87 -12.83 -4.36
N PHE A 129 12.50 -12.95 -5.53
CA PHE A 129 12.56 -14.23 -6.25
C PHE A 129 13.54 -15.23 -5.63
N GLY A 130 14.63 -14.75 -5.04
CA GLY A 130 15.61 -15.58 -4.34
C GLY A 130 15.03 -16.24 -3.09
N LEU A 131 14.51 -15.43 -2.16
CA LEU A 131 13.84 -15.92 -0.95
C LEU A 131 12.55 -16.67 -1.29
N GLY A 132 11.78 -16.16 -2.26
CA GLY A 132 10.58 -16.83 -2.73
C GLY A 132 10.81 -18.26 -3.17
N ARG A 133 11.95 -18.51 -3.84
CA ARG A 133 12.34 -19.86 -4.23
C ARG A 133 12.69 -20.74 -3.03
N LEU A 134 13.41 -20.19 -2.05
CA LEU A 134 13.77 -20.92 -0.82
C LEU A 134 12.52 -21.29 0.00
N LEU A 135 11.52 -20.41 0.00
CA LEU A 135 10.25 -20.59 0.71
C LEU A 135 9.22 -21.42 -0.08
N GLY A 136 9.54 -21.87 -1.29
CA GLY A 136 8.63 -22.67 -2.12
C GLY A 136 7.41 -21.90 -2.65
N LEU A 137 7.49 -20.57 -2.72
CA LEU A 137 6.43 -19.73 -3.26
C LEU A 137 6.32 -19.86 -4.77
N THR A 138 5.11 -19.73 -5.29
CA THR A 138 4.79 -19.81 -6.72
C THR A 138 5.03 -18.46 -7.41
N VAL A 139 5.22 -18.49 -8.74
CA VAL A 139 5.42 -17.24 -9.49
C VAL A 139 4.23 -16.27 -9.36
N PRO A 140 2.96 -16.70 -9.40
CA PRO A 140 1.81 -15.83 -9.14
C PRO A 140 1.86 -15.13 -7.77
N GLU A 141 2.24 -15.84 -6.72
CA GLU A 141 2.39 -15.25 -5.37
C GLU A 141 3.50 -14.20 -5.36
N LEU A 142 4.66 -14.51 -5.93
CA LEU A 142 5.80 -13.59 -5.97
C LEU A 142 5.53 -12.34 -6.81
N VAL A 143 4.85 -12.50 -7.95
CA VAL A 143 4.48 -11.40 -8.82
C VAL A 143 3.41 -10.52 -8.16
N THR A 144 2.41 -11.13 -7.51
CA THR A 144 1.38 -10.39 -6.78
C THR A 144 1.97 -9.65 -5.58
N ALA A 145 2.83 -10.30 -4.79
CA ALA A 145 3.52 -9.68 -3.67
C ALA A 145 4.47 -8.55 -4.11
N SER A 146 5.22 -8.75 -5.19
CA SER A 146 6.07 -7.70 -5.77
C SER A 146 5.24 -6.52 -6.28
N ASN A 147 4.08 -6.78 -6.89
CA ASN A 147 3.18 -5.71 -7.31
C ASN A 147 2.64 -4.94 -6.10
N ALA A 148 2.24 -5.65 -5.04
CA ALA A 148 1.78 -5.02 -3.80
C ALA A 148 2.85 -4.14 -3.14
N ALA A 149 4.11 -4.57 -3.16
CA ALA A 149 5.22 -3.82 -2.60
C ALA A 149 5.58 -2.55 -3.40
N VAL A 150 5.55 -2.63 -4.74
CA VAL A 150 6.01 -1.53 -5.61
C VAL A 150 4.87 -0.57 -5.98
N LEU A 151 3.67 -1.08 -6.20
CA LEU A 151 2.53 -0.34 -6.75
C LEU A 151 1.34 -0.25 -5.77
N GLY A 152 1.35 -1.06 -4.70
CA GLY A 152 0.41 -0.92 -3.57
C GLY A 152 -0.80 -1.85 -3.61
N ALA A 153 -1.71 -1.61 -2.67
CA ALA A 153 -2.90 -2.44 -2.42
C ALA A 153 -3.97 -2.35 -3.52
N THR A 154 -3.84 -1.43 -4.48
CA THR A 154 -4.83 -1.19 -5.54
C THR A 154 -4.53 -2.02 -6.79
N THR A 155 -3.25 -2.11 -7.16
CA THR A 155 -2.80 -2.73 -8.41
C THR A 155 -2.56 -4.22 -8.29
N ALA A 156 -2.17 -4.71 -7.10
CA ALA A 156 -1.88 -6.13 -6.90
C ALA A 156 -3.13 -7.03 -7.03
N PRO A 157 -4.28 -6.67 -6.43
CA PRO A 157 -5.52 -7.43 -6.61
C PRO A 157 -6.02 -7.36 -8.06
N ALA A 158 -5.86 -6.21 -8.73
CA ALA A 158 -6.20 -6.04 -10.13
C ALA A 158 -5.33 -6.94 -11.04
N LEU A 159 -4.02 -7.01 -10.78
CA LEU A 159 -3.13 -7.93 -11.49
C LEU A 159 -3.54 -9.39 -11.27
N ALA A 160 -3.83 -9.78 -10.03
CA ALA A 160 -4.26 -11.12 -9.70
C ALA A 160 -5.56 -11.49 -10.44
N ALA A 161 -6.58 -10.64 -10.37
CA ALA A 161 -7.86 -10.85 -11.03
C ALA A 161 -7.73 -10.94 -12.57
N THR A 162 -6.95 -10.05 -13.20
CA THR A 162 -6.76 -10.04 -14.66
C THR A 162 -5.95 -11.23 -15.17
N ARG A 163 -5.17 -11.88 -14.30
CA ARG A 163 -4.39 -13.09 -14.62
C ARG A 163 -5.11 -14.38 -14.25
N GLY A 164 -6.34 -14.30 -13.73
CA GLY A 164 -7.11 -15.45 -13.26
C GLY A 164 -6.64 -16.02 -11.91
N TRP A 165 -5.78 -15.30 -11.19
CA TRP A 165 -5.28 -15.67 -9.86
C TRP A 165 -6.22 -15.20 -8.76
N HIS A 166 -7.49 -15.62 -8.82
CA HIS A 166 -8.55 -15.10 -7.96
C HIS A 166 -8.28 -15.36 -6.48
N SER A 167 -7.65 -16.50 -6.16
CA SER A 167 -7.20 -16.83 -4.81
C SER A 167 -6.18 -15.82 -4.22
N LEU A 168 -5.50 -15.03 -5.05
CA LEU A 168 -4.50 -14.03 -4.65
C LEU A 168 -5.05 -12.59 -4.58
N VAL A 169 -6.31 -12.34 -4.93
CA VAL A 169 -6.90 -11.00 -4.88
C VAL A 169 -6.91 -10.45 -3.44
N THR A 170 -7.54 -11.19 -2.52
CA THR A 170 -7.61 -10.78 -1.11
C THR A 170 -6.23 -10.73 -0.45
N PRO A 171 -5.35 -11.76 -0.59
CA PRO A 171 -3.97 -11.66 -0.13
C PRO A 171 -3.22 -10.44 -0.68
N GLY A 172 -3.41 -10.09 -1.96
CA GLY A 172 -2.79 -8.92 -2.59
C GLY A 172 -3.17 -7.60 -1.92
N VAL A 173 -4.46 -7.40 -1.59
CA VAL A 173 -4.92 -6.22 -0.84
C VAL A 173 -4.23 -6.18 0.51
N LEU A 174 -4.28 -7.28 1.26
CA LEU A 174 -3.79 -7.36 2.63
C LEU A 174 -2.29 -7.10 2.72
N VAL A 175 -1.49 -7.72 1.85
CA VAL A 175 -0.03 -7.51 1.80
C VAL A 175 0.29 -6.06 1.45
N GLY A 176 -0.44 -5.44 0.52
CA GLY A 176 -0.24 -4.04 0.15
C GLY A 176 -0.53 -3.08 1.31
N VAL A 177 -1.67 -3.25 1.99
CA VAL A 177 -2.06 -2.40 3.13
C VAL A 177 -1.12 -2.61 4.32
N LEU A 178 -0.80 -3.86 4.64
CA LEU A 178 0.13 -4.18 5.72
C LEU A 178 1.54 -3.64 5.44
N GLY A 179 2.01 -3.76 4.21
CA GLY A 179 3.30 -3.21 3.78
C GLY A 179 3.35 -1.70 3.95
N TYR A 180 2.27 -0.98 3.59
CA TYR A 180 2.19 0.46 3.78
C TYR A 180 2.23 0.86 5.26
N ALA A 181 1.48 0.14 6.11
CA ALA A 181 1.50 0.35 7.55
C ALA A 181 2.91 0.16 8.10
N LEU A 182 3.51 -1.02 7.91
CA LEU A 182 4.86 -1.34 8.39
C LEU A 182 5.91 -0.37 7.84
N GLY A 183 5.82 -0.01 6.54
CA GLY A 183 6.71 0.94 5.90
C GLY A 183 6.67 2.32 6.55
N THR A 184 5.50 2.77 6.98
CA THR A 184 5.34 4.03 7.72
C THR A 184 6.07 3.99 9.06
N PHE A 185 5.87 2.92 9.86
CA PHE A 185 6.55 2.77 11.15
C PHE A 185 8.06 2.68 10.98
N LEU A 186 8.54 1.77 10.13
CA LEU A 186 9.97 1.55 9.90
C LEU A 186 10.65 2.79 9.30
N GLY A 187 9.99 3.46 8.35
CA GLY A 187 10.50 4.68 7.73
C GLY A 187 10.68 5.81 8.74
N THR A 188 9.72 6.01 9.64
CA THR A 188 9.85 7.01 10.72
C THR A 188 10.94 6.64 11.72
N LEU A 189 11.07 5.36 12.08
CA LEU A 189 12.14 4.90 12.96
C LEU A 189 13.52 5.13 12.34
N VAL A 190 13.71 4.76 11.07
CA VAL A 190 14.94 5.02 10.33
C VAL A 190 15.21 6.52 10.31
N TYR A 191 14.27 7.34 9.85
CA TYR A 191 14.44 8.80 9.78
C TYR A 191 14.88 9.41 11.12
N ARG A 192 14.27 8.99 12.22
CA ARG A 192 14.53 9.56 13.56
C ARG A 192 15.84 9.07 14.18
N TYR A 193 16.18 7.81 13.98
CA TYR A 193 17.32 7.17 14.67
C TYR A 193 18.54 6.97 13.78
N TRP A 194 18.47 7.27 12.48
CA TRP A 194 19.59 7.11 11.55
C TRP A 194 20.86 7.80 12.03
N GLY A 195 20.74 9.02 12.55
CA GLY A 195 21.88 9.78 13.09
C GLY A 195 22.49 9.23 14.38
N ALA A 196 21.86 8.25 15.04
CA ALA A 196 22.46 7.53 16.16
C ALA A 196 23.27 6.30 15.71
N PHE A 197 23.14 5.89 14.44
CA PHE A 197 23.93 4.81 13.83
C PHE A 197 25.17 5.31 13.08
N LEU A 198 25.34 6.63 12.95
CA LEU A 198 26.50 7.31 12.38
C LEU A 198 27.29 8.02 13.48
#